data_AF-A0A423INX8-F1
#
_entry.id   AF-A0A423INX8-F1
#
_cell.length_a   1.000
_cell.length_b   1.000
_cell.length_c   1.000
_cell.angle_alpha   90.00
_cell.angle_beta   90.00
_cell.angle_gamma   90.00
#
_symmetry.space_group_name_H-M   'P 1'
#
loop_
_entity.id
_entity.type
_entity.pdbx_description
1 polymer ?
#
loop_
_entity_poly.entity_id
_entity_poly.type
_entity_poly.pdbx_seq_one_letter_code
_entity_poly.pdbx_strand_id
1 'polypeptide(L)'
;MSQSLAHYYVRNKLTHKLISKRVLSPISLSQQPPADLVQALCIESEVSKLSAVYAQFQHSDDGHTGLPRYMPFYRFIQSKFPGFQWQVRSTQGKKTLILDKPYINQSRPSLLNLLLCAINDNTATTPALKVRYPAMRELPDELVVDLEQAFERLSFAQSAPHFVARFAQALAKGLAGETITLVSPVCPDYGYENKNGRLRYTFEHLGEGIGLVAGRVVKTLPDLQAVLQKHGIDARIAVAAGDFEGFDASTLNRLKETREGFAHKLRISQQKILDALGPGAESIMIAEAAGGEDCWHALTAEAQRRLAHQDNGCIVEDDLDYASIFSARLPLYQAWHQQRSNEELMQILYAQGAEYAAIGKVFAQQWTNPIVIGADHNRMQPFYWLYSTIPVLYLTRVY
;
A
#
# COMPACT_ATOMS: atom_id res chain seq x y z
N MET A 1 39.70 27.43 23.69
CA MET A 1 40.07 26.03 23.35
C MET A 1 39.00 25.48 22.42
N SER A 2 39.36 25.03 21.21
CA SER A 2 38.42 24.37 20.30
C SER A 2 37.97 23.06 20.92
N GLN A 3 36.66 22.91 21.17
CA GLN A 3 36.10 21.63 21.64
C GLN A 3 36.31 20.55 20.57
N SER A 4 36.66 19.32 20.98
CA SER A 4 36.96 18.20 20.07
C SER A 4 35.71 17.73 19.31
N LEU A 5 35.86 17.10 18.15
CA LEU A 5 34.73 16.56 17.38
C LEU A 5 34.05 15.42 18.14
N ALA A 6 34.83 14.65 18.90
CA ALA A 6 34.31 13.65 19.84
C ALA A 6 33.32 14.27 20.85
N HIS A 7 33.61 15.46 21.38
CA HIS A 7 32.73 16.16 22.31
C HIS A 7 31.35 16.49 21.69
N TYR A 8 31.33 16.88 20.42
CA TYR A 8 30.07 17.16 19.71
C TYR A 8 29.32 15.88 19.34
N TYR A 9 30.04 14.80 19.01
CA TYR A 9 29.44 13.50 18.73
C TYR A 9 28.71 12.94 19.95
N VAL A 10 29.40 12.84 21.10
CA VAL A 10 28.84 12.28 22.35
C VAL A 10 27.61 13.05 22.84
N ARG A 11 27.52 14.35 22.51
CA ARG A 11 26.37 15.21 22.85
C ARG A 11 25.25 15.20 21.79
N ASN A 12 25.29 14.28 20.82
CA ASN A 12 24.36 14.21 19.69
C ASN A 12 24.25 15.51 18.88
N LYS A 13 25.32 16.32 18.85
CA LYS A 13 25.37 17.59 18.11
C LYS A 13 25.90 17.44 16.68
N LEU A 14 26.33 16.24 16.29
CA LEU A 14 26.74 15.92 14.93
C LEU A 14 25.67 15.09 14.22
N THR A 15 25.21 15.57 13.07
CA THR A 15 24.32 14.79 12.22
C THR A 15 25.08 13.64 11.56
N HIS A 16 24.40 12.53 11.25
CA HIS A 16 24.99 11.41 10.51
C HIS A 16 25.68 11.82 9.20
N LYS A 17 25.18 12.87 8.54
CA LYS A 17 25.78 13.45 7.33
C LYS A 17 27.13 14.11 7.64
N LEU A 18 27.23 14.88 8.73
CA LEU A 18 28.48 15.49 9.16
C LEU A 18 29.50 14.45 9.59
N ILE A 19 29.06 13.42 10.33
CA ILE A 19 29.92 12.29 10.73
C ILE A 19 30.47 11.58 9.48
N SER A 20 29.59 11.20 8.55
CA SER A 20 30.00 10.56 7.28
C SER A 20 31.00 11.42 6.52
N LYS A 21 30.75 12.74 6.42
CA LYS A 21 31.66 13.65 5.74
C LYS A 21 33.02 13.72 6.44
N ARG A 22 33.06 13.81 7.77
CA ARG A 22 34.30 13.96 8.55
C ARG A 22 35.19 12.72 8.51
N VAL A 23 34.60 11.54 8.33
CA VAL A 23 35.36 10.28 8.15
C VAL A 23 35.74 10.05 6.69
N LEU A 24 34.80 10.18 5.75
CA LEU A 24 35.00 9.77 4.36
C LEU A 24 35.74 10.82 3.51
N SER A 25 35.65 12.11 3.86
CA SER A 25 36.37 13.17 3.13
C SER A 25 37.89 13.02 3.22
N PRO A 26 38.49 12.85 4.41
CA PRO A 26 39.94 12.62 4.52
C PRO A 26 40.39 11.38 3.72
N ILE A 27 39.67 10.27 3.84
CA ILE A 27 40.01 9.03 3.10
C ILE A 27 40.02 9.27 1.59
N SER A 28 39.04 10.02 1.07
CA SER A 28 38.98 10.36 -0.36
C SER A 28 40.12 11.25 -0.85
N LEU A 29 40.91 11.82 0.06
CA LEU A 29 42.08 12.66 -0.21
C LEU A 29 43.37 11.97 0.22
N SER A 30 43.33 10.66 0.51
CA SER A 30 44.45 9.89 1.04
C SER A 30 44.99 10.46 2.37
N GLN A 31 44.11 11.01 3.20
CA GLN A 31 44.40 11.56 4.53
C GLN A 31 43.70 10.76 5.62
N GLN A 32 44.27 10.81 6.84
CA GLN A 32 43.66 10.19 8.01
C GLN A 32 42.48 11.02 8.53
N PRO A 33 41.34 10.39 8.88
CA PRO A 33 40.24 11.06 9.56
C PRO A 33 40.62 11.51 10.99
N PRO A 34 39.85 12.44 11.60
CA PRO A 34 40.13 12.92 12.95
C PRO A 34 40.13 11.77 13.97
N ALA A 35 41.27 11.53 14.62
CA ALA A 35 41.48 10.38 15.51
C ALA A 35 40.49 10.35 16.68
N ASP A 36 40.15 11.51 17.24
CA ASP A 36 39.17 11.63 18.33
C ASP A 36 37.78 11.14 17.92
N LEU A 37 37.36 11.44 16.68
CA LEU A 37 36.08 10.99 16.13
C LEU A 37 36.11 9.50 15.78
N VAL A 38 37.22 9.00 15.21
CA VAL A 38 37.39 7.57 14.91
C VAL A 38 37.30 6.74 16.18
N GLN A 39 37.99 7.14 17.24
CA GLN A 39 37.98 6.48 18.53
C GLN A 39 36.57 6.51 19.17
N ALA A 40 35.89 7.65 19.10
CA ALA A 40 34.53 7.78 19.62
C ALA A 40 33.49 6.93 18.86
N LEU A 41 33.77 6.60 17.59
CA LEU A 41 32.94 5.70 16.77
C LEU A 41 33.35 4.23 16.90
N CYS A 42 34.50 3.94 17.50
CA CYS A 42 35.12 2.61 17.59
C CYS A 42 35.30 1.94 16.22
N ILE A 43 35.86 2.69 15.25
CA ILE A 43 36.07 2.24 13.86
C ILE A 43 37.54 2.26 13.41
N GLU A 44 38.48 2.23 14.36
CA GLU A 44 39.92 2.33 14.10
C GLU A 44 40.39 1.29 13.10
N SER A 45 39.93 0.04 13.24
CA SER A 45 40.32 -1.07 12.36
C SER A 45 39.71 -0.94 10.95
N GLU A 46 38.55 -0.31 10.87
CA GLU A 46 37.76 -0.13 9.67
C GLU A 46 38.28 1.02 8.79
N VAL A 47 38.92 2.05 9.35
CA VAL A 47 39.50 3.16 8.57
C VAL A 47 40.51 2.67 7.53
N SER A 48 41.35 1.71 7.89
CA SER A 48 42.32 1.11 6.97
C SER A 48 41.64 0.32 5.86
N LYS A 49 40.58 -0.44 6.19
CA LYS A 49 39.78 -1.18 5.20
C LYS A 49 39.06 -0.23 4.24
N LEU A 50 38.48 0.86 4.76
CA LEU A 50 37.83 1.89 3.94
C LEU A 50 38.81 2.57 2.98
N SER A 51 40.03 2.85 3.44
CA SER A 51 41.09 3.39 2.59
C SER A 51 41.46 2.43 1.46
N ALA A 52 41.61 1.15 1.76
CA ALA A 52 41.90 0.11 0.76
C ALA A 52 40.76 -0.03 -0.27
N VAL A 53 39.51 -0.04 0.20
CA VAL A 53 38.32 -0.08 -0.67
C VAL A 53 38.27 1.15 -1.59
N TYR A 54 38.54 2.34 -1.07
CA TYR A 54 38.52 3.55 -1.88
C TYR A 54 39.54 3.48 -3.00
N ALA A 55 40.77 3.04 -2.71
CA ALA A 55 41.82 2.87 -3.70
C ALA A 55 41.46 1.79 -4.75
N GLN A 56 40.87 0.67 -4.31
CA GLN A 56 40.50 -0.44 -5.19
C GLN A 56 39.42 -0.07 -6.21
N PHE A 57 38.43 0.73 -5.82
CA PHE A 57 37.28 1.09 -6.67
C PHE A 57 37.44 2.43 -7.41
N GLN A 58 38.62 3.05 -7.29
CA GLN A 58 38.97 4.28 -7.98
C GLN A 58 39.34 3.99 -9.44
N HIS A 59 38.70 4.70 -10.37
CA HIS A 59 39.04 4.63 -11.79
C HIS A 59 39.86 5.88 -12.18
N SER A 60 40.73 5.74 -13.19
CA SER A 60 41.61 6.82 -13.67
C SER A 60 40.86 8.10 -14.06
N ASP A 61 39.63 7.95 -14.56
CA ASP A 61 38.87 9.03 -15.19
C ASP A 61 37.93 9.74 -14.20
N ASP A 62 37.83 9.27 -12.95
CA ASP A 62 36.91 9.82 -11.94
C ASP A 62 37.21 11.31 -11.64
N GLY A 63 38.47 11.73 -11.75
CA GLY A 63 38.89 13.13 -11.55
C GLY A 63 38.46 14.09 -12.66
N HIS A 64 38.12 13.58 -13.85
CA HIS A 64 37.89 14.38 -15.06
C HIS A 64 36.42 14.38 -15.51
N THR A 65 35.61 13.48 -14.97
CA THR A 65 34.23 13.20 -15.42
C THR A 65 33.15 14.02 -14.71
N GLY A 66 33.52 14.87 -13.74
CA GLY A 66 32.56 15.65 -12.95
C GLY A 66 31.62 14.79 -12.09
N LEU A 67 32.04 13.55 -11.81
CA LEU A 67 31.34 12.57 -11.00
C LEU A 67 31.39 12.93 -9.50
N PRO A 68 30.50 12.35 -8.67
CA PRO A 68 30.50 12.56 -7.23
C PRO A 68 31.84 12.20 -6.56
N ARG A 69 32.27 13.02 -5.60
CA ARG A 69 33.52 12.83 -4.84
C ARG A 69 33.71 11.42 -4.25
N TYR A 70 32.63 10.75 -3.85
CA TYR A 70 32.69 9.44 -3.19
C TYR A 70 32.36 8.28 -4.14
N MET A 71 32.61 8.44 -5.45
CA MET A 71 32.31 7.41 -6.45
C MET A 71 32.88 6.02 -6.14
N PRO A 72 34.16 5.87 -5.71
CA PRO A 72 34.69 4.55 -5.37
C PRO A 72 33.89 3.85 -4.28
N PHE A 73 33.47 4.58 -3.25
CA PHE A 73 32.60 4.07 -2.20
C PHE A 73 31.23 3.66 -2.73
N TYR A 74 30.63 4.43 -3.64
CA TYR A 74 29.32 4.08 -4.21
C TYR A 74 29.38 2.80 -5.02
N ARG A 75 30.44 2.60 -5.83
CA ARG A 75 30.65 1.36 -6.58
C ARG A 75 30.83 0.15 -5.66
N PHE A 76 31.61 0.32 -4.58
CA PHE A 76 31.78 -0.76 -3.59
C PHE A 76 30.48 -1.10 -2.87
N ILE A 77 29.71 -0.10 -2.44
CA ILE A 77 28.41 -0.37 -1.82
C ILE A 77 27.49 -1.09 -2.80
N GLN A 78 27.44 -0.66 -4.07
CA GLN A 78 26.62 -1.28 -5.10
C GLN A 78 27.00 -2.75 -5.37
N SER A 79 28.27 -3.13 -5.20
CA SER A 79 28.70 -4.53 -5.33
C SER A 79 28.31 -5.42 -4.14
N LYS A 80 28.00 -4.82 -2.98
CA LYS A 80 27.60 -5.52 -1.75
C LYS A 80 26.09 -5.47 -1.48
N PHE A 81 25.42 -4.43 -1.96
CA PHE A 81 23.99 -4.16 -1.76
C PHE A 81 23.31 -3.92 -3.11
N PRO A 82 22.65 -4.95 -3.69
CA PRO A 82 21.96 -4.82 -4.98
C PRO A 82 20.91 -3.70 -5.01
N GLY A 83 20.26 -3.42 -3.88
CA GLY A 83 19.27 -2.35 -3.73
C GLY A 83 19.85 -0.93 -3.58
N PHE A 84 21.17 -0.75 -3.58
CA PHE A 84 21.78 0.58 -3.54
C PHE A 84 21.90 1.17 -4.94
N GLN A 85 21.31 2.35 -5.14
CA GLN A 85 21.36 3.09 -6.41
C GLN A 85 21.77 4.53 -6.17
N TRP A 86 22.38 5.17 -7.16
CA TRP A 86 22.75 6.58 -7.09
C TRP A 86 22.48 7.29 -8.42
N GLN A 87 22.10 8.56 -8.35
CA GLN A 87 21.86 9.41 -9.53
C GLN A 87 22.24 10.86 -9.24
N VAL A 88 22.71 11.58 -10.25
CA VAL A 88 22.95 13.03 -10.17
C VAL A 88 21.83 13.74 -10.92
N ARG A 89 21.01 14.52 -10.20
CA ARG A 89 19.99 15.38 -10.82
C ARG A 89 20.48 16.82 -10.88
N SER A 90 20.28 17.48 -12.02
CA SER A 90 20.52 18.91 -12.16
C SER A 90 19.18 19.65 -12.13
N THR A 91 19.01 20.54 -11.16
CA THR A 91 17.81 21.41 -11.08
C THR A 91 18.30 22.85 -11.02
N GLN A 92 17.91 23.67 -12.01
CA GLN A 92 18.34 25.08 -12.10
C GLN A 92 19.88 25.25 -12.03
N GLY A 93 20.63 24.36 -12.70
CA GLY A 93 22.10 24.40 -12.72
C GLY A 93 22.78 23.83 -11.46
N LYS A 94 22.03 23.48 -10.40
CA LYS A 94 22.56 22.85 -9.19
C LYS A 94 22.51 21.33 -9.31
N LYS A 95 23.69 20.68 -9.30
CA LYS A 95 23.81 19.22 -9.25
C LYS A 95 23.54 18.72 -7.82
N THR A 96 22.58 17.80 -7.69
CA THR A 96 22.22 17.13 -6.43
C THR A 96 22.40 15.63 -6.60
N LEU A 97 23.17 15.02 -5.69
CA LEU A 97 23.31 13.57 -5.62
C LEU A 97 22.13 12.99 -4.82
N ILE A 98 21.44 12.02 -5.42
CA ILE A 98 20.39 11.24 -4.78
C ILE A 98 20.94 9.83 -4.60
N LEU A 99 20.83 9.33 -3.36
CA LEU A 99 21.21 7.97 -2.98
C LEU A 99 19.96 7.22 -2.56
N ASP A 100 19.65 6.16 -3.29
CA ASP A 100 18.71 5.15 -2.84
C ASP A 100 19.46 4.09 -2.05
N LYS A 101 18.98 3.80 -0.83
CA LYS A 101 19.71 2.97 0.12
C LYS A 101 18.79 1.92 0.71
N PRO A 102 19.25 0.68 0.85
CA PRO A 102 18.51 -0.31 1.61
C PRO A 102 18.39 0.14 3.07
N TYR A 103 17.39 -0.38 3.76
CA TYR A 103 17.32 -0.27 5.22
C TYR A 103 18.21 -1.32 5.86
N ILE A 104 18.88 -0.95 6.95
CA ILE A 104 19.70 -1.87 7.76
C ILE A 104 19.28 -1.65 9.22
N ASN A 105 19.06 -2.76 9.94
CA ASN A 105 18.59 -2.73 11.33
C ASN A 105 17.39 -1.80 11.52
N GLN A 106 16.38 -1.93 10.66
CA GLN A 106 15.14 -1.15 10.70
C GLN A 106 15.30 0.38 10.52
N SER A 107 16.46 0.85 10.03
CA SER A 107 16.75 2.28 9.89
C SER A 107 17.37 2.60 8.54
N ARG A 108 17.23 3.85 8.08
CA ARG A 108 17.89 4.30 6.85
C ARG A 108 19.35 4.63 7.16
N PRO A 109 20.33 3.87 6.65
CA PRO A 109 21.72 4.01 7.07
C PRO A 109 22.35 5.32 6.55
N SER A 110 23.27 5.85 7.35
CA SER A 110 24.24 6.84 6.87
C SER A 110 25.15 6.23 5.79
N LEU A 111 25.82 7.05 4.99
CA LEU A 111 26.77 6.52 3.99
C LEU A 111 27.91 5.76 4.69
N LEU A 112 28.41 6.28 5.80
CA LEU A 112 29.43 5.63 6.60
C LEU A 112 28.93 4.28 7.16
N ASN A 113 27.72 4.24 7.74
CA ASN A 113 27.17 2.99 8.29
C ASN A 113 27.07 1.90 7.20
N LEU A 114 26.62 2.28 6.01
CA LEU A 114 26.48 1.35 4.89
C LEU A 114 27.84 0.79 4.44
N LEU A 115 28.89 1.63 4.43
CA LEU A 115 30.25 1.20 4.15
C LEU A 115 30.82 0.29 5.24
N LEU A 116 30.61 0.62 6.52
CA LEU A 116 31.05 -0.21 7.64
C LEU A 116 30.38 -1.59 7.61
N CYS A 117 29.10 -1.65 7.25
CA CYS A 117 28.39 -2.91 7.02
C CYS A 117 29.01 -3.68 5.83
N ALA A 118 29.26 -3.01 4.71
CA ALA A 118 29.84 -3.61 3.51
C ALA A 118 31.26 -4.20 3.71
N ILE A 119 32.15 -3.51 4.44
CA ILE A 119 33.54 -3.98 4.67
C ILE A 119 33.64 -5.11 5.71
N ASN A 120 32.59 -5.27 6.52
CA ASN A 120 32.50 -6.31 7.53
C ASN A 120 31.54 -7.43 7.09
N ASP A 121 31.17 -7.47 5.80
CA ASP A 121 30.27 -8.45 5.18
C ASP A 121 28.91 -8.63 5.90
N ASN A 122 28.46 -7.58 6.60
CA ASN A 122 27.13 -7.52 7.19
C ASN A 122 26.16 -6.89 6.19
N THR A 123 25.70 -7.68 5.23
CA THR A 123 24.87 -7.21 4.11
C THR A 123 23.37 -7.48 4.27
N ALA A 124 22.94 -7.96 5.45
CA ALA A 124 21.53 -8.17 5.74
C ALA A 124 20.75 -6.84 5.65
N THR A 125 19.66 -6.86 4.90
CA THR A 125 18.80 -5.68 4.71
C THR A 125 17.43 -5.91 5.34
N THR A 126 16.79 -4.82 5.75
CA THR A 126 15.41 -4.86 6.26
C THR A 126 14.44 -4.47 5.15
N PRO A 127 13.37 -5.23 4.90
CA PRO A 127 12.31 -4.84 3.97
C PRO A 127 11.72 -3.46 4.32
N ALA A 128 11.46 -2.62 3.31
CA ALA A 128 10.99 -1.25 3.50
C ALA A 128 9.62 -1.17 4.23
N LEU A 129 8.76 -2.16 4.01
CA LEU A 129 7.44 -2.30 4.59
C LEU A 129 7.52 -2.60 6.09
N LYS A 130 8.53 -3.36 6.54
CA LYS A 130 8.79 -3.56 7.99
C LYS A 130 9.26 -2.30 8.68
N VAL A 131 10.00 -1.44 7.97
CA VAL A 131 10.41 -0.14 8.51
C VAL A 131 9.24 0.82 8.57
N ARG A 132 8.43 0.86 7.51
CA ARG A 132 7.25 1.71 7.43
C ARG A 132 6.17 1.30 8.42
N TYR A 133 5.96 0.00 8.60
CA TYR A 133 4.91 -0.56 9.45
C TYR A 133 5.50 -1.55 10.45
N PRO A 134 5.70 -1.13 11.71
CA PRO A 134 6.26 -2.00 12.75
C PRO A 134 5.50 -3.31 12.96
N ALA A 135 4.20 -3.35 12.65
CA ALA A 135 3.38 -4.56 12.75
C ALA A 135 3.83 -5.70 11.80
N MET A 136 4.58 -5.40 10.73
CA MET A 136 5.09 -6.41 9.80
C MET A 136 6.38 -7.08 10.30
N ARG A 137 6.96 -6.64 11.42
CA ARG A 137 8.30 -7.08 11.88
C ARG A 137 8.40 -8.58 12.14
N GLU A 138 7.34 -9.17 12.68
CA GLU A 138 7.28 -10.59 13.05
C GLU A 138 7.08 -11.52 11.83
N LEU A 139 6.74 -11.00 10.66
CA LEU A 139 6.57 -11.81 9.44
C LEU A 139 7.93 -12.19 8.84
N PRO A 140 8.07 -13.29 8.09
CA PRO A 140 9.31 -13.63 7.40
C PRO A 140 9.76 -12.54 6.41
N ASP A 141 11.07 -12.24 6.35
CA ASP A 141 11.59 -11.19 5.46
C ASP A 141 11.30 -11.47 3.98
N GLU A 142 11.44 -12.72 3.53
CA GLU A 142 11.17 -13.11 2.15
C GLU A 142 9.71 -12.86 1.74
N LEU A 143 8.75 -13.19 2.62
CA LEU A 143 7.34 -12.88 2.42
C LEU A 143 7.12 -11.37 2.27
N VAL A 144 7.74 -10.58 3.15
CA VAL A 144 7.56 -9.13 3.10
C VAL A 144 8.18 -8.50 1.85
N VAL A 145 9.32 -9.01 1.37
CA VAL A 145 9.94 -8.56 0.11
C VAL A 145 9.03 -8.87 -1.09
N ASP A 146 8.47 -10.08 -1.16
CA ASP A 146 7.55 -10.44 -2.25
C ASP A 146 6.26 -9.60 -2.21
N LEU A 147 5.75 -9.30 -1.00
CA LEU A 147 4.61 -8.40 -0.82
C LEU A 147 4.95 -6.96 -1.23
N GLU A 148 6.15 -6.45 -0.94
CA GLU A 148 6.59 -5.13 -1.42
C GLU A 148 6.57 -5.05 -2.94
N GLN A 149 7.12 -6.06 -3.60
CA GLN A 149 7.13 -6.15 -5.06
C GLN A 149 5.72 -6.26 -5.64
N ALA A 150 4.85 -7.06 -5.01
CA ALA A 150 3.45 -7.19 -5.41
C ALA A 150 2.68 -5.88 -5.21
N PHE A 151 2.89 -5.19 -4.08
CA PHE A 151 2.23 -3.92 -3.78
C PHE A 151 2.60 -2.83 -4.78
N GLU A 152 3.87 -2.77 -5.18
CA GLU A 152 4.33 -1.85 -6.22
C GLU A 152 3.75 -2.22 -7.59
N ARG A 153 3.91 -3.48 -8.02
CA ARG A 153 3.43 -3.98 -9.32
C ARG A 153 1.92 -3.82 -9.50
N LEU A 154 1.15 -4.18 -8.48
CA LEU A 154 -0.32 -4.13 -8.48
C LEU A 154 -0.86 -2.75 -8.13
N SER A 155 0.02 -1.79 -7.83
CA SER A 155 -0.33 -0.41 -7.49
C SER A 155 -1.26 -0.33 -6.27
N PHE A 156 -0.84 -0.88 -5.13
CA PHE A 156 -1.55 -0.69 -3.86
C PHE A 156 -1.40 0.74 -3.35
N ALA A 157 -2.49 1.30 -2.83
CA ALA A 157 -2.49 2.56 -2.12
C ALA A 157 -1.79 2.37 -0.76
N GLN A 158 -1.08 3.42 -0.33
CA GLN A 158 -0.54 3.44 1.02
C GLN A 158 -1.68 3.49 2.05
N SER A 159 -1.73 2.49 2.93
CA SER A 159 -2.74 2.39 3.99
C SER A 159 -2.21 2.96 5.31
N ALA A 160 -3.12 3.38 6.20
CA ALA A 160 -2.74 3.80 7.55
C ALA A 160 -2.15 2.62 8.36
N PRO A 161 -1.28 2.88 9.36
CA PRO A 161 -0.58 1.81 10.08
C PRO A 161 -1.48 0.76 10.74
N HIS A 162 -2.65 1.16 11.24
CA HIS A 162 -3.57 0.23 11.89
C HIS A 162 -4.22 -0.76 10.90
N PHE A 163 -4.49 -0.38 9.63
CA PHE A 163 -4.97 -1.31 8.61
C PHE A 163 -3.89 -2.35 8.29
N VAL A 164 -2.64 -1.90 8.15
CA VAL A 164 -1.50 -2.81 7.91
C VAL A 164 -1.28 -3.72 9.11
N ALA A 165 -1.55 -3.27 10.33
CA ALA A 165 -1.48 -4.14 11.51
C ALA A 165 -2.49 -5.30 11.44
N ARG A 166 -3.72 -5.06 10.96
CA ARG A 166 -4.70 -6.13 10.74
C ARG A 166 -4.30 -7.06 9.61
N PHE A 167 -3.75 -6.52 8.53
CA PHE A 167 -3.18 -7.32 7.45
C PHE A 167 -2.05 -8.23 7.97
N ALA A 168 -1.11 -7.70 8.75
CA ALA A 168 -0.03 -8.47 9.35
C ALA A 168 -0.54 -9.60 10.25
N GLN A 169 -1.59 -9.33 11.05
CA GLN A 169 -2.24 -10.34 11.89
C GLN A 169 -2.89 -11.46 11.07
N ALA A 170 -3.58 -11.12 9.97
CA ALA A 170 -4.18 -12.11 9.09
C ALA A 170 -3.12 -12.98 8.41
N LEU A 171 -1.99 -12.40 7.99
CA LEU A 171 -0.85 -13.16 7.47
C LEU A 171 -0.22 -14.07 8.52
N ALA A 172 -0.05 -13.61 9.76
CA ALA A 172 0.48 -14.42 10.85
C ALA A 172 -0.41 -15.65 11.14
N LYS A 173 -1.74 -15.47 11.11
CA LYS A 173 -2.70 -16.58 11.17
C LYS A 173 -2.57 -17.52 9.96
N GLY A 174 -2.39 -16.97 8.77
CA GLY A 174 -2.12 -17.74 7.55
C GLY A 174 -0.89 -18.63 7.64
N LEU A 175 0.21 -18.08 8.16
CA LEU A 175 1.44 -18.83 8.41
C LEU A 175 1.27 -19.91 9.49
N ALA A 176 0.31 -19.73 10.40
CA ALA A 176 -0.07 -20.72 11.40
C ALA A 176 -1.06 -21.79 10.86
N GLY A 177 -1.42 -21.73 9.57
CA GLY A 177 -2.26 -22.72 8.89
C GLY A 177 -3.74 -22.33 8.73
N GLU A 178 -4.15 -21.13 9.13
CA GLU A 178 -5.52 -20.66 8.93
C GLU A 178 -5.73 -20.16 7.49
N THR A 179 -6.68 -20.76 6.75
CA THR A 179 -6.97 -20.34 5.36
C THR A 179 -7.36 -18.86 5.28
N ILE A 180 -6.65 -18.11 4.44
CA ILE A 180 -6.96 -16.72 4.11
C ILE A 180 -7.98 -16.66 2.98
N THR A 181 -8.97 -15.78 3.11
CA THR A 181 -9.88 -15.46 2.00
C THR A 181 -9.55 -14.08 1.46
N LEU A 182 -8.97 -14.01 0.26
CA LEU A 182 -8.80 -12.75 -0.46
C LEU A 182 -10.14 -12.41 -1.10
N VAL A 183 -10.87 -11.47 -0.48
CA VAL A 183 -12.18 -11.04 -0.96
C VAL A 183 -12.12 -9.67 -1.60
N SER A 184 -12.74 -9.50 -2.76
CA SER A 184 -13.02 -8.19 -3.31
C SER A 184 -14.52 -7.97 -3.51
N PRO A 185 -15.10 -6.89 -2.96
CA PRO A 185 -16.38 -6.41 -3.45
C PRO A 185 -16.20 -5.91 -4.88
N VAL A 186 -17.17 -6.20 -5.74
CA VAL A 186 -17.17 -5.78 -7.14
C VAL A 186 -18.49 -5.11 -7.48
N CYS A 187 -18.39 -3.96 -8.14
CA CYS A 187 -19.55 -3.27 -8.68
C CYS A 187 -20.07 -4.00 -9.93
N PRO A 188 -21.36 -3.85 -10.26
CA PRO A 188 -21.91 -4.26 -11.54
C PRO A 188 -21.16 -3.65 -12.75
N ASP A 189 -21.35 -4.24 -13.93
CA ASP A 189 -20.72 -3.80 -15.19
C ASP A 189 -21.37 -2.51 -15.73
N TYR A 190 -21.12 -1.40 -15.04
CA TYR A 190 -21.64 -0.10 -15.43
C TYR A 190 -20.96 0.43 -16.69
N GLY A 191 -21.77 1.01 -17.59
CA GLY A 191 -21.27 1.71 -18.76
C GLY A 191 -20.25 2.80 -18.42
N TYR A 192 -19.16 2.84 -19.18
CA TYR A 192 -18.08 3.80 -19.05
C TYR A 192 -17.56 4.26 -20.41
N GLU A 193 -16.92 5.42 -20.44
CA GLU A 193 -16.24 5.98 -21.61
C GLU A 193 -14.73 6.14 -21.33
N ASN A 194 -13.93 6.13 -22.39
CA ASN A 194 -12.52 6.50 -22.33
C ASN A 194 -12.32 7.86 -22.98
N LYS A 195 -12.00 8.88 -22.18
CA LYS A 195 -11.76 10.25 -22.63
C LYS A 195 -10.31 10.63 -22.35
N ASN A 196 -9.50 10.76 -23.41
CA ASN A 196 -8.07 11.10 -23.32
C ASN A 196 -7.27 10.16 -22.41
N GLY A 197 -7.55 8.86 -22.44
CA GLY A 197 -6.88 7.86 -21.60
C GLY A 197 -7.41 7.81 -20.16
N ARG A 198 -8.45 8.58 -19.82
CA ARG A 198 -9.13 8.52 -18.52
C ARG A 198 -10.47 7.83 -18.68
N LEU A 199 -10.70 6.83 -17.83
CA LEU A 199 -11.96 6.10 -17.80
C LEU A 199 -12.95 6.86 -16.92
N ARG A 200 -14.18 7.01 -17.37
CA ARG A 200 -15.25 7.66 -16.61
C ARG A 200 -16.54 6.88 -16.77
N TYR A 201 -17.20 6.58 -15.67
CA TYR A 201 -18.53 5.99 -15.73
C TYR A 201 -19.56 6.96 -16.30
N THR A 202 -20.40 6.45 -17.20
CA THR A 202 -21.55 7.16 -17.76
C THR A 202 -22.85 6.80 -17.04
N PHE A 203 -22.92 5.56 -16.53
CA PHE A 203 -24.11 4.99 -15.88
C PHE A 203 -25.35 5.05 -16.78
N GLU A 204 -25.15 4.91 -18.10
CA GLU A 204 -26.23 4.97 -19.09
C GLU A 204 -26.86 3.61 -19.38
N HIS A 205 -26.14 2.53 -19.07
CA HIS A 205 -26.61 1.16 -19.19
C HIS A 205 -25.85 0.25 -18.22
N LEU A 206 -26.44 -0.91 -17.96
CA LEU A 206 -25.82 -2.04 -17.28
C LEU A 206 -25.47 -3.12 -18.29
N GLY A 207 -24.19 -3.45 -18.36
CA GLY A 207 -23.64 -4.54 -19.16
C GLY A 207 -23.69 -5.90 -18.44
N GLU A 208 -23.09 -6.88 -19.09
CA GLU A 208 -23.00 -8.27 -18.63
C GLU A 208 -21.55 -8.78 -18.62
N GLY A 209 -20.58 -7.90 -18.88
CA GLY A 209 -19.16 -8.21 -18.95
C GLY A 209 -18.47 -8.17 -17.59
N ILE A 210 -17.14 -8.12 -17.64
CA ILE A 210 -16.31 -7.85 -16.46
C ILE A 210 -16.20 -6.33 -16.34
N GLY A 211 -16.88 -5.77 -15.33
CA GLY A 211 -16.89 -4.32 -15.09
C GLY A 211 -15.51 -3.73 -14.82
N LEU A 212 -15.39 -2.41 -14.93
CA LEU A 212 -14.11 -1.70 -14.84
C LEU A 212 -13.33 -2.02 -13.55
N VAL A 213 -14.00 -2.02 -12.39
CA VAL A 213 -13.39 -2.38 -11.10
C VAL A 213 -13.06 -3.86 -11.05
N ALA A 214 -13.99 -4.73 -11.45
CA ALA A 214 -13.78 -6.18 -11.50
C ALA A 214 -12.60 -6.58 -12.40
N GLY A 215 -12.39 -5.87 -13.51
CA GLY A 215 -11.27 -6.08 -14.43
C GLY A 215 -9.89 -5.88 -13.79
N ARG A 216 -9.82 -5.13 -12.69
CA ARG A 216 -8.61 -4.99 -11.87
C ARG A 216 -8.49 -6.14 -10.90
N VAL A 217 -9.59 -6.48 -10.23
CA VAL A 217 -9.68 -7.58 -9.26
C VAL A 217 -9.22 -8.90 -9.88
N VAL A 218 -9.66 -9.22 -11.10
CA VAL A 218 -9.27 -10.45 -11.81
C VAL A 218 -7.77 -10.55 -12.10
N LYS A 219 -7.04 -9.43 -12.09
CA LYS A 219 -5.57 -9.40 -12.24
C LYS A 219 -4.86 -9.43 -10.89
N THR A 220 -5.44 -8.78 -9.89
CA THR A 220 -4.84 -8.57 -8.58
C THR A 220 -4.94 -9.79 -7.69
N LEU A 221 -6.12 -10.41 -7.57
CA LEU A 221 -6.33 -11.49 -6.61
C LEU A 221 -5.47 -12.73 -6.90
N PRO A 222 -5.35 -13.21 -8.16
CA PRO A 222 -4.49 -14.35 -8.47
C PRO A 222 -3.00 -14.10 -8.19
N ASP A 223 -2.50 -12.88 -8.47
CA ASP A 223 -1.10 -12.52 -8.22
C ASP A 223 -0.80 -12.47 -6.71
N LEU A 224 -1.71 -11.89 -5.92
CA LEU A 224 -1.57 -11.89 -4.47
C LEU A 224 -1.70 -13.31 -3.88
N GLN A 225 -2.64 -14.12 -4.38
CA GLN A 225 -2.79 -15.53 -3.99
C GLN A 225 -1.50 -16.30 -4.26
N ALA A 226 -0.89 -16.13 -5.44
CA ALA A 226 0.37 -16.79 -5.79
C ALA A 226 1.52 -16.39 -4.86
N VAL A 227 1.59 -15.12 -4.46
CA VAL A 227 2.57 -14.66 -3.45
C VAL A 227 2.34 -15.37 -2.12
N LEU A 228 1.11 -15.43 -1.63
CA LEU A 228 0.80 -16.10 -0.36
C LEU A 228 1.11 -17.60 -0.41
N GLN A 229 0.71 -18.28 -1.49
CA GLN A 229 0.93 -19.71 -1.69
C GLN A 229 2.43 -20.07 -1.80
N LYS A 230 3.25 -19.20 -2.41
CA LYS A 230 4.71 -19.36 -2.43
C LYS A 230 5.31 -19.48 -1.03
N HIS A 231 4.69 -18.85 -0.03
CA HIS A 231 5.11 -18.85 1.37
C HIS A 231 4.33 -19.86 2.23
N GLY A 232 3.66 -20.83 1.62
CA GLY A 232 2.94 -21.90 2.32
C GLY A 232 1.64 -21.44 3.00
N ILE A 233 1.13 -20.25 2.67
CA ILE A 233 -0.14 -19.76 3.17
C ILE A 233 -1.25 -20.24 2.23
N ASP A 234 -2.20 -21.00 2.78
CA ASP A 234 -3.41 -21.38 2.06
C ASP A 234 -4.29 -20.14 1.86
N ALA A 235 -4.54 -19.78 0.60
CA ALA A 235 -5.30 -18.62 0.23
C ALA A 235 -6.31 -18.98 -0.85
N ARG A 236 -7.58 -18.65 -0.60
CA ARG A 236 -8.67 -18.73 -1.59
C ARG A 236 -9.10 -17.34 -2.03
N ILE A 237 -9.79 -17.29 -3.16
CA ILE A 237 -10.29 -16.07 -3.77
C ILE A 237 -11.81 -16.04 -3.68
N ALA A 238 -12.35 -14.90 -3.26
CA ALA A 238 -13.78 -14.63 -3.28
C ALA A 238 -14.06 -13.27 -3.96
N VAL A 239 -15.17 -13.20 -4.69
CA VAL A 239 -15.75 -11.94 -5.16
C VAL A 239 -17.16 -11.77 -4.61
N ALA A 240 -17.53 -10.54 -4.31
CA ALA A 240 -18.83 -10.24 -3.71
C ALA A 240 -19.54 -9.15 -4.51
N ALA A 241 -20.70 -9.49 -5.09
CA ALA A 241 -21.46 -8.62 -5.96
C ALA A 241 -22.35 -7.65 -5.16
N GLY A 242 -22.38 -6.39 -5.57
CA GLY A 242 -23.37 -5.40 -5.08
C GLY A 242 -24.77 -5.60 -5.66
N ASP A 243 -25.43 -6.72 -5.35
CA ASP A 243 -26.82 -7.01 -5.76
C ASP A 243 -27.84 -6.05 -5.14
N PHE A 244 -27.53 -5.48 -3.98
CA PHE A 244 -28.36 -4.49 -3.31
C PHE A 244 -28.60 -3.21 -4.12
N GLU A 245 -27.70 -2.86 -5.05
CA GLU A 245 -27.87 -1.68 -5.90
C GLU A 245 -29.12 -1.82 -6.80
N GLY A 246 -29.55 -3.05 -7.08
CA GLY A 246 -30.78 -3.35 -7.83
C GLY A 246 -32.08 -3.19 -7.02
N PHE A 247 -32.01 -2.86 -5.72
CA PHE A 247 -33.20 -2.57 -4.91
C PHE A 247 -33.65 -1.11 -5.04
N ASP A 248 -32.75 -0.21 -5.46
CA ASP A 248 -33.07 1.22 -5.59
C ASP A 248 -33.71 1.54 -6.93
N ALA A 249 -34.95 2.04 -6.89
CA ALA A 249 -35.69 2.46 -8.07
C ALA A 249 -34.96 3.58 -8.84
N SER A 250 -34.20 4.45 -8.16
CA SER A 250 -33.48 5.54 -8.83
C SER A 250 -32.33 5.00 -9.70
N THR A 251 -31.60 4.02 -9.19
CA THR A 251 -30.57 3.26 -9.92
C THR A 251 -31.16 2.50 -11.11
N LEU A 252 -32.23 1.74 -10.90
CA LEU A 252 -32.90 0.99 -11.98
C LEU A 252 -33.38 1.92 -13.11
N ASN A 253 -34.02 3.04 -12.77
CA ASN A 253 -34.48 4.03 -13.74
C ASN A 253 -33.31 4.65 -14.53
N ARG A 254 -32.20 4.96 -13.84
CA ARG A 254 -31.00 5.53 -14.47
C ARG A 254 -30.38 4.57 -15.48
N LEU A 255 -30.29 3.29 -15.12
CA LEU A 255 -29.72 2.23 -15.95
C LEU A 255 -30.70 1.71 -17.00
N LYS A 256 -31.96 2.18 -16.98
CA LYS A 256 -33.07 1.69 -17.82
C LYS A 256 -33.25 0.19 -17.69
N GLU A 257 -33.23 -0.30 -16.46
CA GLU A 257 -33.35 -1.71 -16.14
C GLU A 257 -34.54 -2.03 -15.23
N THR A 258 -34.96 -3.29 -15.29
CA THR A 258 -35.85 -3.93 -14.33
C THR A 258 -35.03 -4.56 -13.22
N ARG A 259 -35.67 -4.84 -12.08
CA ARG A 259 -35.02 -5.52 -10.96
C ARG A 259 -34.57 -6.93 -11.35
N GLU A 260 -35.41 -7.66 -12.09
CA GLU A 260 -35.12 -9.00 -12.58
C GLU A 260 -33.96 -8.98 -13.61
N GLY A 261 -33.98 -8.01 -14.52
CA GLY A 261 -32.92 -7.81 -15.52
C GLY A 261 -31.59 -7.46 -14.86
N PHE A 262 -31.58 -6.56 -13.87
CA PHE A 262 -30.39 -6.23 -13.08
C PHE A 262 -29.78 -7.47 -12.43
N ALA A 263 -30.60 -8.25 -11.71
CA ALA A 263 -30.14 -9.45 -11.02
C ALA A 263 -29.62 -10.52 -12.02
N HIS A 264 -30.28 -10.66 -13.17
CA HIS A 264 -29.85 -11.58 -14.22
C HIS A 264 -28.47 -11.19 -14.79
N LYS A 265 -28.30 -9.93 -15.18
CA LYS A 265 -27.04 -9.41 -15.71
C LYS A 265 -25.90 -9.50 -14.72
N LEU A 266 -26.19 -9.23 -13.44
CA LEU A 266 -25.20 -9.35 -12.37
C LEU A 266 -24.71 -10.79 -12.21
N ARG A 267 -25.61 -11.79 -12.29
CA ARG A 267 -25.22 -13.21 -12.27
C ARG A 267 -24.34 -13.59 -13.46
N ILE A 268 -24.66 -13.11 -14.66
CA ILE A 268 -23.81 -13.33 -15.85
C ILE A 268 -22.43 -12.70 -15.66
N SER A 269 -22.39 -11.46 -15.16
CA SER A 269 -21.13 -10.75 -14.88
C SER A 269 -20.28 -11.50 -13.85
N GLN A 270 -20.88 -11.98 -12.74
CA GLN A 270 -20.19 -12.78 -11.73
C GLN A 270 -19.61 -14.07 -12.30
N GLN A 271 -20.35 -14.79 -13.14
CA GLN A 271 -19.83 -16.00 -13.78
C GLN A 271 -18.59 -15.70 -14.63
N LYS A 272 -18.60 -14.61 -15.42
CA LYS A 272 -17.43 -14.21 -16.21
C LYS A 272 -16.24 -13.82 -15.34
N ILE A 273 -16.49 -13.19 -14.18
CA ILE A 273 -15.44 -12.87 -13.21
C ILE A 273 -14.83 -14.16 -12.64
N LEU A 274 -15.66 -15.14 -12.26
CA LEU A 274 -15.20 -16.45 -11.79
C LEU A 274 -14.36 -17.18 -12.85
N ASP A 275 -14.85 -17.23 -14.08
CA ASP A 275 -14.14 -17.87 -15.20
C ASP A 275 -12.75 -17.22 -15.41
N ALA A 276 -12.65 -15.90 -15.24
CA ALA A 276 -11.39 -15.16 -15.36
C ALA A 276 -10.45 -15.33 -14.14
N LEU A 277 -10.99 -15.53 -12.94
CA LEU A 277 -10.21 -15.81 -11.72
C LEU A 277 -9.68 -17.25 -11.68
N GLY A 278 -10.37 -18.16 -12.35
CA GLY A 278 -9.97 -19.55 -12.45
C GLY A 278 -10.59 -20.46 -11.38
N PRO A 279 -10.22 -21.75 -11.38
CA PRO A 279 -10.84 -22.76 -10.53
C PRO A 279 -10.60 -22.49 -9.05
N GLY A 280 -11.63 -22.72 -8.23
CA GLY A 280 -11.57 -22.53 -6.78
C GLY A 280 -11.88 -21.10 -6.30
N ALA A 281 -12.09 -20.15 -7.21
CA ALA A 281 -12.70 -18.87 -6.87
C ALA A 281 -14.18 -19.05 -6.54
N GLU A 282 -14.67 -18.32 -5.53
CA GLU A 282 -16.09 -18.28 -5.16
C GLU A 282 -16.70 -16.89 -5.39
N SER A 283 -18.00 -16.85 -5.62
CA SER A 283 -18.76 -15.60 -5.75
C SER A 283 -19.95 -15.64 -4.80
N ILE A 284 -20.21 -14.51 -4.15
CA ILE A 284 -21.45 -14.28 -3.38
C ILE A 284 -22.19 -13.05 -3.89
N MET A 285 -23.49 -13.00 -3.65
CA MET A 285 -24.28 -11.77 -3.70
C MET A 285 -24.34 -11.19 -2.29
N ILE A 286 -24.00 -9.91 -2.11
CA ILE A 286 -23.79 -9.32 -0.78
C ILE A 286 -25.08 -9.30 0.05
N ALA A 287 -26.21 -8.85 -0.53
CA ALA A 287 -27.47 -8.82 0.19
C ALA A 287 -28.04 -10.22 0.39
N GLU A 288 -27.91 -11.14 -0.58
CA GLU A 288 -28.26 -12.55 -0.34
C GLU A 288 -27.45 -13.13 0.86
N ALA A 289 -26.14 -12.86 0.94
CA ALA A 289 -25.29 -13.28 2.06
C ALA A 289 -25.63 -12.58 3.38
N ALA A 290 -26.21 -11.37 3.32
CA ALA A 290 -26.73 -10.67 4.49
C ALA A 290 -28.06 -11.26 5.02
N GLY A 291 -28.68 -12.21 4.31
CA GLY A 291 -29.99 -12.78 4.63
C GLY A 291 -31.15 -12.24 3.79
N GLY A 292 -30.86 -11.64 2.63
CA GLY A 292 -31.83 -11.06 1.71
C GLY A 292 -32.05 -9.56 1.90
N GLU A 293 -32.93 -8.99 1.07
CA GLU A 293 -33.19 -7.54 1.00
C GLU A 293 -33.59 -6.92 2.34
N ASP A 294 -34.53 -7.53 3.07
CA ASP A 294 -35.00 -6.98 4.35
C ASP A 294 -33.88 -6.92 5.39
N CYS A 295 -33.05 -7.97 5.44
CA CYS A 295 -31.90 -8.02 6.34
C CYS A 295 -30.83 -7.00 5.93
N TRP A 296 -30.62 -6.83 4.63
CA TRP A 296 -29.71 -5.81 4.10
C TRP A 296 -30.16 -4.39 4.47
N HIS A 297 -31.43 -4.04 4.22
CA HIS A 297 -31.98 -2.72 4.57
C HIS A 297 -31.94 -2.46 6.08
N ALA A 298 -32.25 -3.47 6.90
CA ALA A 298 -32.14 -3.34 8.35
C ALA A 298 -30.69 -3.09 8.80
N LEU A 299 -29.74 -3.79 8.18
CA LEU A 299 -28.32 -3.66 8.51
C LEU A 299 -27.74 -2.30 8.10
N THR A 300 -28.08 -1.80 6.92
CA THR A 300 -27.63 -0.48 6.45
C THR A 300 -28.31 0.64 7.23
N ALA A 301 -29.59 0.53 7.57
CA ALA A 301 -30.30 1.50 8.42
C ALA A 301 -29.69 1.58 9.84
N GLU A 302 -29.33 0.45 10.45
CA GLU A 302 -28.57 0.42 11.70
C GLU A 302 -27.24 1.15 11.56
N ALA A 303 -26.44 0.80 10.55
CA ALA A 303 -25.13 1.40 10.33
C ALA A 303 -25.23 2.92 10.13
N GLN A 304 -26.20 3.38 9.33
CA GLN A 304 -26.44 4.79 9.09
C GLN A 304 -26.83 5.52 10.37
N ARG A 305 -27.72 4.94 11.18
CA ARG A 305 -28.10 5.53 12.48
C ARG A 305 -26.88 5.65 13.41
N ARG A 306 -26.04 4.61 13.51
CA ARG A 306 -24.83 4.65 14.35
C ARG A 306 -23.89 5.77 13.92
N LEU A 307 -23.54 5.83 12.63
CA LEU A 307 -22.69 6.87 12.08
C LEU A 307 -23.26 8.28 12.30
N ALA A 308 -24.58 8.46 12.13
CA ALA A 308 -25.24 9.75 12.37
C ALA A 308 -25.17 10.21 13.84
N HIS A 309 -25.08 9.28 14.79
CA HIS A 309 -24.91 9.56 16.22
C HIS A 309 -23.44 9.55 16.66
N GLN A 310 -22.49 9.55 15.71
CA GLN A 310 -21.05 9.46 15.98
C GLN A 310 -20.63 8.20 16.75
N ASP A 311 -21.47 7.14 16.72
CA ASP A 311 -21.07 5.81 17.14
C ASP A 311 -20.28 5.16 15.99
N ASN A 312 -18.97 5.44 16.00
CA ASN A 312 -18.03 4.99 14.99
C ASN A 312 -17.58 3.53 15.18
N GLY A 313 -18.04 2.83 16.22
CA GLY A 313 -17.68 1.43 16.47
C GLY A 313 -16.17 1.20 16.55
N CYS A 314 -15.62 0.35 15.67
CA CYS A 314 -14.18 0.09 15.62
C CYS A 314 -13.42 0.98 14.62
N ILE A 315 -14.08 1.96 14.00
CA ILE A 315 -13.43 2.91 13.11
C ILE A 315 -12.55 3.84 13.95
N VAL A 316 -11.32 4.08 13.50
CA VAL A 316 -10.43 5.04 14.15
C VAL A 316 -10.93 6.45 13.85
N GLU A 317 -11.11 7.26 14.90
CA GLU A 317 -11.76 8.59 14.82
C GLU A 317 -11.13 9.49 13.74
N ASP A 318 -9.81 9.53 13.67
CA ASP A 318 -9.04 10.36 12.72
C ASP A 318 -9.19 9.93 11.24
N ASP A 319 -9.73 8.74 10.96
CA ASP A 319 -9.94 8.28 9.59
C ASP A 319 -11.24 8.80 8.97
N LEU A 320 -12.19 9.27 9.79
CA LEU A 320 -13.51 9.74 9.34
C LEU A 320 -13.55 11.25 9.11
N ASP A 321 -12.71 11.72 8.18
CA ASP A 321 -12.84 13.07 7.62
C ASP A 321 -13.88 13.08 6.50
N TYR A 322 -15.16 13.24 6.87
CA TYR A 322 -16.27 13.29 5.92
C TYR A 322 -16.10 14.37 4.84
N ALA A 323 -15.48 15.50 5.16
CA ALA A 323 -15.26 16.56 4.17
C ALA A 323 -14.24 16.12 3.11
N SER A 324 -13.13 15.51 3.53
CA SER A 324 -12.12 14.96 2.62
C SER A 324 -12.66 13.79 1.79
N ILE A 325 -13.41 12.88 2.43
CA ILE A 325 -14.04 11.75 1.75
C ILE A 325 -15.05 12.27 0.72
N PHE A 326 -15.92 13.20 1.10
CA PHE A 326 -16.90 13.80 0.20
C PHE A 326 -16.23 14.49 -0.99
N SER A 327 -15.21 15.30 -0.76
CA SER A 327 -14.46 15.97 -1.84
C SER A 327 -13.87 14.97 -2.83
N ALA A 328 -13.34 13.84 -2.36
CA ALA A 328 -12.78 12.80 -3.20
C ALA A 328 -13.84 12.02 -4.00
N ARG A 329 -15.04 11.85 -3.43
CA ARG A 329 -16.18 11.13 -4.04
C ARG A 329 -17.07 12.02 -4.91
N LEU A 330 -17.02 13.34 -4.74
CA LEU A 330 -17.88 14.31 -5.42
C LEU A 330 -17.97 14.12 -6.95
N PRO A 331 -16.87 13.88 -7.70
CA PRO A 331 -16.96 13.68 -9.15
C PRO A 331 -17.80 12.45 -9.54
N LEU A 332 -17.77 11.38 -8.74
CA LEU A 332 -18.57 10.18 -8.96
C LEU A 332 -20.05 10.47 -8.67
N TYR A 333 -20.33 11.12 -7.54
CA TYR A 333 -21.69 11.47 -7.15
C TYR A 333 -22.36 12.42 -8.13
N GLN A 334 -21.64 13.40 -8.66
CA GLN A 334 -22.15 14.30 -9.70
C GLN A 334 -22.42 13.57 -11.03
N ALA A 335 -21.65 12.53 -11.34
CA ALA A 335 -21.88 11.71 -12.54
C ALA A 335 -23.13 10.82 -12.39
N TRP A 336 -23.31 10.22 -11.21
CA TRP A 336 -24.41 9.30 -10.91
C TRP A 336 -25.73 10.02 -10.61
N HIS A 337 -25.70 11.02 -9.72
CA HIS A 337 -26.85 11.75 -9.22
C HIS A 337 -26.86 13.19 -9.75
N GLN A 338 -27.14 13.33 -11.04
CA GLN A 338 -27.19 14.64 -11.71
C GLN A 338 -28.24 15.54 -11.03
N GLN A 339 -27.95 16.84 -10.97
CA GLN A 339 -28.85 17.89 -10.45
C GLN A 339 -29.12 17.89 -8.93
N ARG A 340 -28.43 17.05 -8.15
CA ARG A 340 -28.48 17.12 -6.67
C ARG A 340 -27.55 18.21 -6.12
N SER A 341 -27.98 18.85 -5.04
CA SER A 341 -27.19 19.77 -4.22
C SER A 341 -26.08 19.04 -3.46
N ASN A 342 -25.07 19.78 -2.99
CA ASN A 342 -23.98 19.19 -2.20
C ASN A 342 -24.48 18.56 -0.90
N GLU A 343 -25.51 19.14 -0.29
CA GLU A 343 -26.17 18.62 0.91
C GLU A 343 -26.82 17.26 0.64
N GLU A 344 -27.52 17.11 -0.49
CA GLU A 344 -28.11 15.83 -0.90
C GLU A 344 -27.04 14.79 -1.28
N LEU A 345 -25.95 15.21 -1.93
CA LEU A 345 -24.82 14.33 -2.24
C LEU A 345 -24.07 13.90 -0.97
N MET A 346 -24.04 14.72 0.07
CA MET A 346 -23.50 14.34 1.37
C MET A 346 -24.35 13.24 2.02
N GLN A 347 -25.68 13.30 1.89
CA GLN A 347 -26.55 12.21 2.37
C GLN A 347 -26.28 10.89 1.65
N ILE A 348 -25.94 10.94 0.36
CA ILE A 348 -25.49 9.76 -0.39
C ILE A 348 -24.17 9.20 0.19
N LEU A 349 -23.23 10.06 0.59
CA LEU A 349 -22.01 9.59 1.26
C LEU A 349 -22.33 8.86 2.57
N TYR A 350 -23.25 9.39 3.39
CA TYR A 350 -23.63 8.72 4.64
C TYR A 350 -24.29 7.36 4.40
N ALA A 351 -25.21 7.28 3.43
CA ALA A 351 -25.83 6.02 3.04
C ALA A 351 -24.78 5.02 2.54
N GLN A 352 -23.86 5.46 1.69
CA GLN A 352 -22.80 4.60 1.17
C GLN A 352 -21.79 4.17 2.26
N GLY A 353 -21.47 5.04 3.21
CA GLY A 353 -20.67 4.67 4.38
C GLY A 353 -21.34 3.54 5.18
N ALA A 354 -22.67 3.60 5.32
CA ALA A 354 -23.45 2.55 5.97
C ALA A 354 -23.47 1.24 5.18
N GLU A 355 -23.53 1.29 3.85
CA GLU A 355 -23.38 0.11 2.98
C GLU A 355 -22.01 -0.55 3.17
N TYR A 356 -20.92 0.21 3.17
CA TYR A 356 -19.58 -0.34 3.36
C TYR A 356 -19.38 -0.95 4.76
N ALA A 357 -20.00 -0.35 5.77
CA ALA A 357 -20.07 -0.92 7.10
C ALA A 357 -20.83 -2.26 7.14
N ALA A 358 -21.96 -2.34 6.42
CA ALA A 358 -22.72 -3.57 6.26
C ALA A 358 -21.90 -4.65 5.55
N ILE A 359 -21.20 -4.30 4.46
CA ILE A 359 -20.29 -5.20 3.74
C ILE A 359 -19.21 -5.74 4.68
N GLY A 360 -18.56 -4.88 5.47
CA GLY A 360 -17.55 -5.29 6.44
C GLY A 360 -18.07 -6.31 7.45
N LYS A 361 -19.30 -6.11 7.94
CA LYS A 361 -19.96 -7.08 8.83
C LYS A 361 -20.24 -8.41 8.14
N VAL A 362 -20.82 -8.39 6.93
CA VAL A 362 -21.10 -9.59 6.14
C VAL A 362 -19.83 -10.39 5.90
N PHE A 363 -18.74 -9.73 5.51
CA PHE A 363 -17.47 -10.40 5.21
C PHE A 363 -16.84 -11.03 6.46
N ALA A 364 -16.90 -10.33 7.60
CA ALA A 364 -16.41 -10.86 8.88
C ALA A 364 -17.20 -12.08 9.38
N GLN A 365 -18.47 -12.21 8.98
CA GLN A 365 -19.32 -13.35 9.32
C GLN A 365 -19.19 -14.50 8.31
N GLN A 366 -18.97 -14.17 7.04
CA GLN A 366 -18.89 -15.14 5.95
C GLN A 366 -17.58 -15.93 5.97
N TRP A 367 -16.49 -15.31 6.41
CA TRP A 367 -15.16 -15.90 6.37
C TRP A 367 -14.38 -15.68 7.67
N THR A 368 -13.58 -16.67 8.06
CA THR A 368 -12.82 -16.65 9.32
C THR A 368 -11.63 -15.67 9.29
N ASN A 369 -10.88 -15.65 8.18
CA ASN A 369 -9.70 -14.79 7.98
C ASN A 369 -9.77 -14.03 6.64
N PRO A 370 -10.76 -13.14 6.45
CA PRO A 370 -10.90 -12.37 5.22
C PRO A 370 -9.85 -11.26 5.14
N ILE A 371 -9.31 -11.03 3.96
CA ILE A 371 -8.58 -9.82 3.60
C ILE A 371 -9.32 -9.17 2.45
N VAL A 372 -9.87 -7.98 2.72
CA VAL A 372 -10.58 -7.20 1.71
C VAL A 372 -9.58 -6.48 0.84
N ILE A 373 -9.68 -6.69 -0.48
CA ILE A 373 -8.91 -5.99 -1.50
C ILE A 373 -9.87 -5.05 -2.24
N GLY A 374 -9.93 -3.80 -1.83
CA GLY A 374 -10.75 -2.78 -2.47
C GLY A 374 -10.11 -2.26 -3.77
N ALA A 375 -10.90 -2.18 -4.83
CA ALA A 375 -10.46 -1.70 -6.15
C ALA A 375 -11.21 -0.45 -6.65
N ASP A 376 -12.13 0.06 -5.83
CA ASP A 376 -12.95 1.24 -6.04
C ASP A 376 -12.25 2.53 -5.53
N HIS A 377 -12.63 3.06 -4.36
CA HIS A 377 -12.01 4.25 -3.78
C HIS A 377 -11.54 4.01 -2.34
N ASN A 378 -10.23 4.13 -2.12
CA ASN A 378 -9.57 3.94 -0.82
C ASN A 378 -10.06 4.84 0.33
N ARG A 379 -10.81 5.91 0.04
CA ARG A 379 -11.42 6.78 1.06
C ARG A 379 -12.60 6.10 1.77
N MET A 380 -13.12 5.02 1.21
CA MET A 380 -14.18 4.23 1.83
C MET A 380 -13.65 3.13 2.76
N GLN A 381 -12.33 2.90 2.78
CA GLN A 381 -11.65 1.90 3.61
C GLN A 381 -12.08 1.91 5.08
N PRO A 382 -12.23 3.07 5.76
CA PRO A 382 -12.57 3.10 7.19
C PRO A 382 -13.94 2.50 7.50
N PHE A 383 -14.92 2.64 6.60
CA PHE A 383 -16.30 2.23 6.90
C PHE A 383 -16.46 0.73 7.12
N TYR A 384 -15.59 -0.11 6.53
CA TYR A 384 -15.58 -1.56 6.80
C TYR A 384 -15.43 -1.91 8.29
N TRP A 385 -14.90 -0.98 9.10
CA TRP A 385 -14.59 -1.21 10.52
C TRP A 385 -15.68 -0.82 11.50
N LEU A 386 -16.88 -0.43 11.05
CA LEU A 386 -17.96 -0.08 12.00
C LEU A 386 -18.29 -1.20 12.99
N TYR A 387 -18.20 -2.46 12.56
CA TYR A 387 -18.55 -3.63 13.38
C TYR A 387 -17.35 -4.49 13.79
N SER A 388 -16.29 -4.52 12.99
CA SER A 388 -15.12 -5.37 13.25
C SER A 388 -13.91 -4.92 12.44
N THR A 389 -12.69 -5.11 12.97
CA THR A 389 -11.46 -4.68 12.31
C THR A 389 -10.88 -5.73 11.35
N ILE A 390 -11.62 -6.09 10.29
CA ILE A 390 -11.11 -7.01 9.27
C ILE A 390 -9.97 -6.35 8.46
N PRO A 391 -8.94 -7.08 8.01
CA PRO A 391 -7.92 -6.52 7.13
C PRO A 391 -8.54 -5.94 5.85
N VAL A 392 -8.27 -4.66 5.57
CA VAL A 392 -8.70 -4.01 4.32
C VAL A 392 -7.51 -3.30 3.71
N LEU A 393 -7.20 -3.61 2.45
CA LEU A 393 -6.21 -2.93 1.63
C LEU A 393 -6.85 -2.45 0.34
N TYR A 394 -6.28 -1.41 -0.26
CA TYR A 394 -6.84 -0.80 -1.46
C TYR A 394 -5.81 -0.67 -2.57
N LEU A 395 -6.27 -0.84 -3.81
CA LEU A 395 -5.53 -0.43 -5.00
C LEU A 395 -5.64 1.09 -5.20
N THR A 396 -4.63 1.73 -5.79
CA THR A 396 -4.73 3.14 -6.20
C THR A 396 -5.79 3.31 -7.28
N ARG A 397 -6.46 4.46 -7.30
CA ARG A 397 -7.51 4.77 -8.25
C ARG A 397 -6.93 5.07 -9.64
N VAL A 398 -7.59 4.59 -10.71
CA VAL A 398 -7.13 4.77 -12.11
C VAL A 398 -8.20 5.44 -13.01
N TYR A 399 -9.38 5.78 -12.46
CA TYR A 399 -10.49 6.40 -13.21
C TYR A 399 -10.96 7.73 -12.62
#